data_AF-A0A958FCM9-F1
#
_entry.id   AF-A0A958FCM9-F1
#
_cell.length_a   1.000
_cell.length_b   1.000
_cell.length_c   1.000
_cell.angle_alpha   90.00
_cell.angle_beta   90.00
_cell.angle_gamma   90.00
#
_symmetry.space_group_name_H-M   'P 1'
#
loop_
_entity.id
_entity.type
_entity.pdbx_description
1 polymer ?
#
loop_
_entity_poly.entity_id
_entity_poly.type
_entity_poly.pdbx_seq_one_letter_code
_entity_poly.pdbx_strand_id
1 'polypeptide(L)'
;MQIFINAFTIFLFASIAIFSSCQKPAEQPVSASVSVAEAMSGSDTSGYARAVQVREFRFPQDHGPHPDFKTEWWYYTGNLHDEAGR
;
A
#
# COMPACT_ATOMS: atom_id res chain seq x y z
N MET A 1 62.19 3.81 -6.57
CA MET A 1 61.28 4.70 -5.82
C MET A 1 59.83 4.56 -6.30
N GLN A 2 59.55 4.66 -7.60
CA GLN A 2 58.19 4.57 -8.16
C GLN A 2 57.43 3.25 -7.88
N ILE A 3 58.13 2.11 -7.88
CA ILE A 3 57.52 0.78 -7.67
C ILE A 3 56.97 0.63 -6.23
N PHE A 4 57.71 1.13 -5.24
CA PHE A 4 57.28 1.07 -3.82
C PHE A 4 56.08 1.99 -3.55
N ILE A 5 56.00 3.13 -4.23
CA ILE A 5 54.87 4.05 -4.15
C ILE A 5 53.62 3.39 -4.74
N ASN A 6 53.72 2.78 -5.92
CA ASN A 6 52.60 2.10 -6.56
C ASN A 6 52.07 0.92 -5.73
N ALA A 7 52.96 0.14 -5.12
CA ALA A 7 52.57 -0.97 -4.25
C ALA A 7 51.84 -0.49 -2.99
N PHE A 8 52.28 0.62 -2.38
CA PHE A 8 51.63 1.21 -1.21
C PHE A 8 50.24 1.77 -1.56
N THR A 9 50.12 2.44 -2.70
CA THR A 9 48.82 2.96 -3.18
C THR A 9 47.81 1.84 -3.42
N ILE A 10 48.24 0.74 -4.05
CA ILE A 10 47.38 -0.44 -4.27
C ILE A 10 46.91 -1.04 -2.94
N PHE A 11 47.80 -1.18 -1.96
CA PHE A 11 47.45 -1.70 -0.63
C PHE A 11 46.46 -0.80 0.11
N LEU A 12 46.62 0.53 0.00
CA LEU A 12 45.72 1.49 0.61
C LEU A 12 44.31 1.39 0.01
N PHE A 13 44.19 1.34 -1.32
CA PHE A 13 42.90 1.17 -2.00
C PHE A 13 42.25 -0.18 -1.71
N ALA A 14 43.02 -1.26 -1.68
CA ALA A 14 42.51 -2.60 -1.34
C ALA A 14 41.96 -2.64 0.10
N SER A 15 42.66 -1.98 1.04
CA SER A 15 42.22 -1.91 2.44
C SER A 15 40.91 -1.13 2.58
N ILE A 16 40.79 0.02 1.91
CA ILE A 16 39.56 0.85 1.92
C ILE A 16 38.36 0.07 1.34
N ALA A 17 38.59 -0.71 0.26
CA ALA A 17 37.56 -1.55 -0.33
C ALA A 17 37.09 -2.67 0.62
N ILE A 18 38.01 -3.28 1.37
CA ILE A 18 37.68 -4.31 2.38
C ILE A 18 36.86 -3.70 3.54
N PHE A 19 37.22 -2.51 4.01
CA PHE A 19 36.48 -1.83 5.09
C PHE A 19 35.07 -1.38 4.70
N SER A 20 34.83 -1.02 3.43
CA SER A 20 33.48 -0.65 2.96
C SER A 20 32.53 -1.85 2.80
N SER A 21 33.05 -3.08 2.75
CA SER A 21 32.23 -4.28 2.52
C SER A 21 31.47 -4.77 3.77
N CYS A 22 31.62 -4.12 4.93
CA CYS A 22 30.94 -4.49 6.18
C CYS A 22 29.70 -3.64 6.51
N GLN A 23 29.13 -2.90 5.55
CA GLN A 23 27.86 -2.22 5.77
C GLN A 23 26.69 -3.20 5.65
N LYS A 24 26.17 -3.61 6.81
CA LYS A 24 24.91 -4.36 6.96
C LYS A 24 23.80 -3.54 6.28
N PRO A 25 22.99 -4.12 5.37
CA PRO A 25 21.87 -3.40 4.75
C PRO A 25 20.96 -2.84 5.85
N ALA A 26 20.57 -1.57 5.74
CA ALA A 26 19.64 -0.96 6.67
C ALA A 26 18.34 -1.78 6.67
N GLU A 27 18.03 -2.39 7.81
CA GLU A 27 16.81 -3.16 8.03
C GLU A 27 15.64 -2.16 8.06
N GLN A 28 14.95 -2.02 6.93
CA GLN A 28 13.75 -1.18 6.82
C GLN A 28 12.63 -1.88 7.60
N PRO A 29 12.05 -1.27 8.64
CA PRO A 29 10.90 -1.86 9.31
C PRO A 29 9.75 -1.93 8.29
N VAL A 30 9.30 -3.14 7.98
CA VAL A 30 8.09 -3.36 7.20
C VAL A 30 6.88 -2.85 8.00
N SER A 31 6.50 -1.60 7.76
CA SER A 31 5.27 -1.02 8.29
C SER A 31 4.11 -1.50 7.42
N ALA A 32 3.46 -2.59 7.82
CA ALA A 32 2.28 -3.13 7.16
C ALA A 32 1.01 -2.35 7.58
N SER A 33 0.98 -1.05 7.30
CA SER A 33 -0.23 -0.24 7.43
C SER A 33 -0.77 0.07 6.04
N VAL A 34 -1.83 -0.62 5.63
CA VAL A 34 -2.58 -0.30 4.42
C VAL A 34 -3.76 0.58 4.82
N SER A 35 -3.94 1.71 4.14
CA SER A 35 -5.13 2.53 4.38
C SER A 35 -6.38 1.83 3.83
N VAL A 36 -7.53 1.99 4.50
CA VAL A 36 -8.80 1.43 3.99
C VAL A 36 -9.08 1.94 2.57
N ALA A 37 -8.76 3.21 2.30
CA ALA A 37 -8.89 3.79 0.97
C ALA A 37 -8.03 3.04 -0.07
N GLU A 38 -6.80 2.69 0.27
CA GLU A 38 -5.90 1.96 -0.63
C GLU A 38 -6.34 0.51 -0.84
N ALA A 39 -6.80 -0.17 0.22
CA ALA A 39 -7.35 -1.51 0.13
C ALA A 39 -8.61 -1.58 -0.77
N MET A 40 -9.46 -0.55 -0.70
CA MET A 40 -10.74 -0.52 -1.42
C MET A 40 -10.63 0.10 -2.82
N SER A 41 -9.71 1.04 -3.01
CA SER A 41 -9.57 1.73 -4.29
C SER A 41 -8.88 0.83 -5.33
N GLY A 42 -7.87 0.05 -4.94
CA GLY A 42 -6.99 -0.69 -5.87
C GLY A 42 -6.39 0.18 -6.98
N SER A 43 -5.35 -0.30 -7.68
CA SER A 43 -4.71 0.53 -8.72
C SER A 43 -5.47 0.52 -10.05
N ASP A 44 -6.14 -0.58 -10.42
CA ASP A 44 -6.84 -0.72 -11.70
C ASP A 44 -8.35 -0.53 -11.58
N THR A 45 -8.92 0.36 -12.39
CA THR A 45 -10.36 0.64 -12.46
C THR A 45 -10.97 0.34 -13.83
N SER A 46 -10.21 -0.31 -14.71
CA SER A 46 -10.67 -0.71 -16.04
C SER A 46 -11.92 -1.59 -15.95
N GLY A 47 -12.88 -1.36 -16.86
CA GLY A 47 -14.13 -2.12 -16.91
C GLY A 47 -15.24 -1.68 -15.94
N TYR A 48 -14.96 -0.75 -15.01
CA TYR A 48 -15.97 -0.25 -14.06
C TYR A 48 -16.44 1.17 -14.40
N ALA A 49 -17.72 1.43 -14.16
CA ALA A 49 -18.33 2.75 -14.25
C ALA A 49 -17.75 3.73 -13.21
N ARG A 50 -17.81 5.03 -13.55
CA ARG A 50 -17.32 6.13 -12.69
C ARG A 50 -18.48 7.04 -12.28
N ALA A 51 -18.61 7.30 -10.97
CA ALA A 51 -19.63 8.19 -10.42
C ALA A 51 -19.22 9.67 -10.52
N VAL A 52 -19.09 10.18 -11.74
CA VAL A 52 -18.61 11.57 -12.03
C VAL A 52 -19.72 12.59 -12.22
N GLN A 53 -20.98 12.15 -12.26
CA GLN A 53 -22.14 12.99 -12.50
C GLN A 53 -23.27 12.65 -11.54
N VAL A 54 -24.17 13.60 -11.34
CA VAL A 54 -25.41 13.37 -10.59
C VAL A 54 -26.31 12.43 -11.39
N ARG A 55 -26.89 11.46 -10.71
CA ARG A 55 -27.84 10.48 -11.25
C ARG A 55 -29.13 10.55 -10.42
N GLU A 56 -30.27 10.41 -11.08
CA GLU A 56 -31.54 10.19 -10.41
C GLU A 56 -31.64 8.73 -9.92
N PHE A 57 -31.97 8.55 -8.65
CA PHE A 57 -32.19 7.23 -8.06
C PHE A 57 -33.64 6.77 -8.30
N ARG A 58 -33.81 5.52 -8.73
CA ARG A 58 -35.12 4.90 -8.97
C ARG A 58 -35.31 3.73 -8.03
N PHE A 59 -36.24 3.87 -7.10
CA PHE A 59 -36.60 2.82 -6.16
C PHE A 59 -37.88 2.10 -6.61
N PRO A 60 -37.96 0.76 -6.45
CA PRO A 60 -37.07 -0.10 -5.65
C PRO A 60 -35.82 -0.62 -6.39
N GLN A 61 -35.63 -0.31 -7.67
CA GLN A 61 -34.57 -0.88 -8.50
C GLN A 61 -33.17 -0.62 -7.92
N ASP A 62 -32.94 0.56 -7.34
CA ASP A 62 -31.67 0.98 -6.77
C ASP A 62 -31.46 0.54 -5.30
N HIS A 63 -32.32 -0.34 -4.76
CA HIS A 63 -31.99 -1.08 -3.53
C HIS A 63 -31.00 -2.23 -3.76
N GLY A 64 -30.96 -2.76 -4.98
CA GLY A 64 -30.15 -3.91 -5.34
C GLY A 64 -28.67 -3.56 -5.55
N PRO A 65 -27.86 -4.57 -5.88
CA PRO A 65 -26.45 -4.36 -6.18
C PRO A 65 -26.24 -3.55 -7.46
N HIS A 66 -25.11 -2.85 -7.52
CA HIS A 66 -24.67 -2.03 -8.63
C HIS A 66 -23.38 -2.60 -9.25
N PRO A 67 -23.45 -3.72 -10.01
CA PRO A 67 -22.28 -4.47 -10.48
C PRO A 67 -21.39 -3.70 -11.46
N ASP A 68 -21.89 -2.62 -12.05
CA ASP A 68 -21.11 -1.75 -12.93
C ASP A 68 -20.02 -0.98 -12.15
N PHE A 69 -20.13 -0.85 -10.83
CA PHE A 69 -19.17 -0.10 -10.00
C PHE A 69 -18.22 -1.04 -9.27
N LYS A 70 -16.95 -0.63 -9.18
CA LYS A 70 -15.88 -1.43 -8.57
C LYS A 70 -16.09 -1.71 -7.08
N THR A 71 -16.70 -0.75 -6.39
CA THR A 71 -16.86 -0.81 -4.95
C THR A 71 -18.29 -0.45 -4.59
N GLU A 72 -18.90 -1.30 -3.79
CA GLU A 72 -20.23 -1.10 -3.23
C GLU A 72 -20.19 -1.38 -1.73
N TRP A 73 -20.95 -0.60 -0.97
CA TRP A 73 -20.97 -0.67 0.48
C TRP A 73 -22.40 -0.86 0.96
N TRP A 74 -22.61 -1.90 1.75
CA TRP A 74 -23.81 -2.05 2.56
C TRP A 74 -23.42 -1.87 4.01
N TYR A 75 -23.92 -0.81 4.63
CA TYR A 75 -23.67 -0.52 6.03
C TYR A 75 -24.99 -0.52 6.78
N TYR A 76 -25.13 -1.46 7.71
CA TYR A 76 -26.28 -1.58 8.58
C TYR A 76 -25.83 -1.43 10.03
N THR A 77 -26.52 -0.56 10.76
CA THR A 77 -26.35 -0.40 12.20
C THR A 77 -27.70 -0.52 12.88
N GLY A 78 -27.70 -1.17 14.04
CA GLY A 78 -28.90 -1.34 14.84
C GLY A 78 -28.54 -1.67 16.27
N ASN A 79 -29.28 -1.08 17.20
CA ASN A 79 -29.28 -1.52 18.59
C ASN A 79 -30.36 -2.59 18.74
N LEU A 80 -30.02 -3.69 19.40
CA LEU A 80 -30.96 -4.74 19.74
C LEU A 80 -31.29 -4.64 21.22
N HIS A 81 -32.51 -5.01 21.58
CA HIS A 81 -32.92 -5.13 22.98
C HIS A 81 -33.44 -6.55 23.20
N ASP A 82 -33.11 -7.12 24.36
CA ASP A 82 -33.73 -8.35 24.87
C ASP A 82 -35.17 -8.09 25.38
N GLU A 83 -35.88 -9.13 25.82
CA GLU A 83 -37.25 -9.01 26.36
C GLU A 83 -37.34 -8.11 27.60
N ALA A 84 -36.21 -7.93 28.31
CA ALA A 84 -36.08 -7.03 29.46
C ALA A 84 -35.65 -5.61 29.06
N GLY A 85 -35.45 -5.34 27.77
CA GLY A 85 -35.12 -4.03 27.24
C GLY A 85 -33.64 -3.66 27.30
N ARG A 86 -32.71 -4.62 27.31
CA ARG A 86 -31.25 -4.37 27.29
C ARG A 86 -30.57 -4.77 26.01
#